data_AF-F8SA04-F1
#
_entry.id   AF-F8SA04-F1
#
_cell.length_a   1.000
_cell.length_b   1.000
_cell.length_c   1.000
_cell.angle_alpha   90.00
_cell.angle_beta   90.00
_cell.angle_gamma   90.00
#
_symmetry.space_group_name_H-M   'P 1'
#
loop_
_entity.id
_entity.type
_entity.pdbx_description
1 polymer ?
#
loop_
_entity_poly.entity_id
_entity_poly.type
_entity_poly.pdbx_seq_one_letter_code
_entity_poly.pdbx_strand_id
1 'polypeptide(L)'
;LPHAVYPFTEVVSQEREQQELKDTLLSLQPMVKEHPEESFLDFVSHYLGAAEALRILKATGYDALQLPIVTAAMAYDIIKKHPETQNCTENAGNEWRYATDGYGQLLVQLQRQAQADGVEFRLEHRLLSVEKSGADHLLAFSHHGEVQMQRARHVILAVPPTAMAGLNLDFPSAWSPFQYDSLPLFKGFLTFEKSWFECMGLTDKMLMSSNPLRKIYFKSDKYLLFYTDSQSALYWRDSVEQGEEIYLERVRRHLEEALPLNGKPLPPIQSHFYKHWPHGVEFYLEPEAKHPAALVHPSGIIACSDAYTSHCGW
;
A
#
# COMPACT_ATOMS: atom_id res chain seq x y z
N LEU A 1 19.35 -12.52 0.47
CA LEU A 1 19.38 -11.51 -0.63
C LEU A 1 20.26 -10.36 -0.18
N PRO A 2 21.08 -9.78 -1.08
CA PRO A 2 21.73 -8.50 -0.81
C PRO A 2 20.70 -7.44 -0.41
N HIS A 3 20.98 -6.71 0.67
CA HIS A 3 20.07 -5.70 1.22
C HIS A 3 20.84 -4.48 1.70
N ALA A 4 20.17 -3.33 1.73
CA ALA A 4 20.69 -2.09 2.29
C ALA A 4 19.65 -1.44 3.21
N VAL A 5 20.11 -0.47 4.01
CA VAL A 5 19.24 0.34 4.86
C VAL A 5 18.29 1.14 3.97
N TYR A 6 16.99 1.09 4.27
CA TYR A 6 15.99 1.92 3.63
C TYR A 6 16.05 3.32 4.25
N PRO A 7 16.35 4.37 3.46
CA PRO A 7 16.73 5.66 4.04
C PRO A 7 15.53 6.55 4.40
N PHE A 8 14.32 6.22 3.93
CA PHE A 8 13.15 7.08 4.07
C PHE A 8 12.40 6.84 5.39
N THR A 9 13.10 7.00 6.50
CA THR A 9 12.56 6.87 7.86
C THR A 9 12.37 8.23 8.55
N GLU A 10 12.73 9.33 7.88
CA GLU A 10 12.60 10.70 8.39
C GLU A 10 12.08 11.64 7.30
N VAL A 11 11.18 12.55 7.69
CA VAL A 11 10.59 13.56 6.81
C VAL A 11 11.44 14.83 6.82
N VAL A 12 11.69 15.40 5.63
CA VAL A 12 12.25 16.76 5.50
C VAL A 12 11.20 17.78 5.92
N SER A 13 11.33 18.30 7.13
CA SER A 13 10.47 19.33 7.71
C SER A 13 11.20 20.05 8.84
N GLN A 14 10.61 21.11 9.40
CA GLN A 14 11.18 21.74 10.60
C GLN A 14 11.07 20.77 11.79
N GLU A 15 12.15 20.61 12.56
CA GLU A 15 12.16 19.72 13.74
C GLU A 15 11.00 20.00 14.70
N ARG A 16 10.65 21.28 14.85
CA ARG A 16 9.52 21.72 15.69
C ARG A 16 8.17 21.16 15.20
N GLU A 17 7.93 21.10 13.89
CA GLU A 17 6.66 20.62 13.33
C GLU A 17 6.49 19.11 13.54
N GLN A 18 7.57 18.35 13.39
CA GLN A 18 7.57 16.90 13.66
C GLN A 18 7.40 16.61 15.15
N GLN A 19 8.09 17.37 16.00
CA GLN A 19 7.95 17.23 17.44
C GLN A 19 6.52 17.55 17.90
N GLU A 20 5.93 18.63 17.37
CA GLU A 20 4.54 18.99 17.65
C GLU A 20 3.54 17.93 17.18
N LEU A 21 3.72 17.37 15.97
CA LEU A 21 2.91 16.25 15.48
C LEU A 21 3.00 15.03 16.40
N LYS A 22 4.24 14.65 16.78
CA LYS A 22 4.50 13.55 17.69
C LYS A 22 3.84 13.74 19.05
N ASP A 23 4.07 14.88 19.69
CA ASP A 23 3.54 15.17 21.03
C ASP A 23 2.01 15.19 21.01
N THR A 24 1.43 15.72 19.92
CA THR A 24 -0.02 15.72 19.71
C THR A 24 -0.57 14.30 19.59
N LEU A 25 -0.02 13.46 18.73
CA LEU A 25 -0.46 12.07 18.57
C LEU A 25 -0.28 11.26 19.87
N LEU A 26 0.85 11.40 20.56
CA LEU A 26 1.07 10.73 21.84
C LEU A 26 0.07 11.19 22.92
N SER A 27 -0.32 12.47 22.92
CA SER A 27 -1.31 12.99 23.87
C SER A 27 -2.72 12.44 23.65
N LEU A 28 -3.08 12.10 22.41
CA LEU A 28 -4.40 11.58 22.03
C LEU A 28 -4.50 10.06 22.16
N GLN A 29 -3.37 9.33 22.12
CA GLN A 29 -3.34 7.87 22.15
C GLN A 29 -4.14 7.23 23.32
N PRO A 30 -4.11 7.76 24.56
CA PRO A 30 -4.89 7.20 25.67
C PRO A 30 -6.41 7.23 25.44
N MET A 31 -6.91 8.22 24.69
CA MET A 31 -8.34 8.42 24.42
C MET A 31 -8.90 7.48 23.35
N VAL A 32 -8.05 6.77 22.59
CA VAL A 32 -8.49 5.87 21.50
C VAL A 32 -9.49 4.83 22.00
N LYS A 33 -9.33 4.34 23.24
CA LYS A 33 -10.22 3.34 23.84
C LYS A 33 -11.60 3.90 24.23
N GLU A 34 -11.73 5.21 24.37
CA GLU A 34 -13.00 5.88 24.68
C GLU A 34 -13.89 5.98 23.43
N HIS A 35 -13.30 5.91 22.23
CA HIS A 35 -13.95 6.10 20.94
C HIS A 35 -13.62 4.97 19.94
N PRO A 36 -13.96 3.69 20.25
CA PRO A 36 -13.52 2.54 19.45
C PRO A 36 -14.06 2.51 18.02
N GLU A 37 -15.23 3.11 17.79
CA GLU A 37 -15.93 3.09 16.50
C GLU A 37 -15.82 4.42 15.73
N GLU A 38 -15.21 5.46 16.31
CA GLU A 38 -15.07 6.73 15.62
C GLU A 38 -14.00 6.64 14.52
N SER A 39 -14.31 7.23 13.37
CA SER A 39 -13.30 7.43 12.32
C SER A 39 -12.16 8.28 12.88
N PHE A 40 -10.95 8.07 12.39
CA PHE A 40 -9.79 8.82 12.88
C PHE A 40 -9.94 10.34 12.66
N LEU A 41 -10.56 10.75 11.55
CA LEU A 41 -10.85 12.16 11.29
C LEU A 41 -11.82 12.75 12.34
N ASP A 42 -12.89 12.04 12.67
CA ASP A 42 -13.88 12.50 13.66
C ASP A 42 -13.26 12.52 15.07
N PHE A 43 -12.51 11.48 15.43
CA PHE A 43 -11.79 11.38 16.69
C PHE A 43 -10.82 12.56 16.89
N VAL A 44 -9.95 12.86 15.93
CA VAL A 44 -9.02 14.00 16.06
C VAL A 44 -9.78 15.32 16.07
N SER A 45 -10.85 15.44 15.26
CA SER A 45 -11.69 16.65 15.23
C SER A 45 -12.41 16.89 16.55
N HIS A 46 -12.80 15.82 17.27
CA HIS A 46 -13.44 15.91 18.58
C HIS A 46 -12.54 16.62 19.61
N TYR A 47 -11.25 16.26 19.65
CA TYR A 47 -10.32 16.80 20.64
C TYR A 47 -9.65 18.11 20.22
N LEU A 48 -9.33 18.27 18.93
CA LEU A 48 -8.48 19.37 18.45
C LEU A 48 -9.19 20.32 17.46
N GLY A 49 -10.38 19.96 17.01
CA GLY A 49 -11.12 20.68 15.97
C GLY A 49 -10.69 20.32 14.55
N ALA A 50 -11.57 20.60 13.59
CA ALA A 50 -11.44 20.14 12.21
C ALA A 50 -10.19 20.67 11.47
N ALA A 51 -9.79 21.91 11.75
CA ALA A 51 -8.62 22.51 11.10
C ALA A 51 -7.33 21.76 11.46
N GLU A 52 -7.20 21.39 12.73
CA GLU A 52 -6.03 20.69 13.25
C GLU A 52 -6.02 19.22 12.81
N ALA A 53 -7.19 18.57 12.79
CA ALA A 53 -7.34 17.23 12.24
C ALA A 53 -6.85 17.16 10.77
N LEU A 54 -7.26 18.11 9.93
CA LEU A 54 -6.79 18.19 8.54
C LEU A 54 -5.30 18.46 8.43
N ARG A 55 -4.71 19.25 9.34
CA ARG A 55 -3.26 19.50 9.38
C ARG A 55 -2.51 18.20 9.66
N ILE A 56 -2.93 17.45 10.67
CA ILE A 56 -2.34 16.15 11.06
C ILE A 56 -2.44 15.15 9.90
N LEU A 57 -3.62 15.02 9.29
CA LEU A 57 -3.84 14.10 8.16
C LEU A 57 -2.96 14.45 6.95
N LYS A 58 -2.77 15.74 6.67
CA LYS A 58 -1.84 16.18 5.62
C LYS A 58 -0.41 15.81 5.96
N ALA A 59 0.02 16.05 7.21
CA ALA A 59 1.39 15.81 7.67
C ALA A 59 1.79 14.33 7.66
N THR A 60 0.85 13.40 7.88
CA THR A 60 1.12 11.95 7.81
C THR A 60 1.30 11.42 6.39
N GLY A 61 0.79 12.10 5.36
CA GLY A 61 0.96 11.68 3.97
C GLY A 61 0.04 10.53 3.48
N TYR A 62 -0.83 9.98 4.32
CA TYR A 62 -1.73 8.86 3.98
C TYR A 62 -3.18 9.32 3.89
N ASP A 63 -3.79 9.16 2.71
CA ASP A 63 -5.19 9.56 2.51
C ASP A 63 -6.16 8.56 3.12
N ALA A 64 -5.72 7.30 3.30
CA ALA A 64 -6.46 6.24 3.99
C ALA A 64 -6.95 6.67 5.37
N LEU A 65 -6.18 7.53 6.08
CA LEU A 65 -6.53 8.02 7.42
C LEU A 65 -7.75 8.94 7.43
N GLN A 66 -8.21 9.41 6.26
CA GLN A 66 -9.43 10.22 6.12
C GLN A 66 -10.68 9.37 5.86
N LEU A 67 -10.53 8.06 5.65
CA LEU A 67 -11.65 7.21 5.29
C LEU A 67 -12.55 6.98 6.50
N PRO A 68 -13.89 7.05 6.35
CA PRO A 68 -14.82 6.81 7.45
C PRO A 68 -14.66 5.45 8.13
N ILE A 69 -14.13 4.48 7.40
CA ILE A 69 -13.94 3.11 7.86
C ILE A 69 -12.66 2.92 8.70
N VAL A 70 -11.72 3.87 8.65
CA VAL A 70 -10.48 3.80 9.40
C VAL A 70 -10.70 4.38 10.77
N THR A 71 -10.84 3.51 11.76
CA THR A 71 -11.00 3.91 13.16
C THR A 71 -9.71 4.53 13.71
N ALA A 72 -9.80 5.22 14.85
CA ALA A 72 -8.62 5.73 15.52
C ALA A 72 -7.58 4.62 15.80
N ALA A 73 -8.01 3.45 16.28
CA ALA A 73 -7.11 2.32 16.53
C ALA A 73 -6.36 1.87 15.26
N MET A 74 -7.07 1.76 14.13
CA MET A 74 -6.47 1.43 12.83
C MET A 74 -5.48 2.49 12.37
N ALA A 75 -5.82 3.77 12.52
CA ALA A 75 -4.95 4.88 12.15
C ALA A 75 -3.63 4.88 12.94
N TYR A 76 -3.67 4.68 14.26
CA TYR A 76 -2.45 4.55 15.07
C TYR A 76 -1.65 3.31 14.67
N ASP A 77 -2.31 2.19 14.34
CA ASP A 77 -1.65 0.99 13.84
C ASP A 77 -0.95 1.25 12.50
N ILE A 78 -1.56 2.02 11.59
CA ILE A 78 -0.95 2.45 10.32
C ILE A 78 0.25 3.36 10.61
N ILE A 79 0.07 4.43 11.38
CA ILE A 79 1.12 5.43 11.66
C ILE A 79 2.36 4.78 12.31
N LYS A 80 2.18 3.86 13.27
CA LYS A 80 3.32 3.22 13.95
C LYS A 80 4.07 2.20 13.08
N LYS A 81 3.46 1.75 11.98
CA LYS A 81 3.93 0.66 11.13
C LYS A 81 4.55 1.12 9.81
N HIS A 82 4.56 2.41 9.52
CA HIS A 82 5.14 2.94 8.28
C HIS A 82 6.45 3.69 8.57
N PRO A 83 7.50 3.50 7.76
CA PRO A 83 8.82 4.08 8.03
C PRO A 83 8.77 5.61 8.08
N GLU A 84 7.92 6.21 7.26
CA GLU A 84 7.79 7.65 7.10
C GLU A 84 7.24 8.35 8.33
N THR A 85 6.46 7.64 9.16
CA THR A 85 5.69 8.20 10.28
C THR A 85 6.01 7.56 11.63
N GLN A 86 6.78 6.46 11.67
CA GLN A 86 7.12 5.73 12.90
C GLN A 86 7.75 6.59 13.99
N ASN A 87 8.44 7.68 13.62
CA ASN A 87 9.08 8.57 14.59
C ASN A 87 8.08 9.34 15.45
N CYS A 88 6.82 9.42 15.00
CA CYS A 88 5.71 9.99 15.76
C CYS A 88 5.17 9.03 16.84
N THR A 89 5.72 7.82 16.96
CA THR A 89 5.24 6.80 17.90
C THR A 89 6.41 6.20 18.69
N GLU A 90 6.11 5.19 19.52
CA GLU A 90 7.09 4.37 20.23
C GLU A 90 8.00 3.55 19.30
N ASN A 91 7.70 3.46 18.00
CA ASN A 91 8.39 2.63 17.01
C ASN A 91 9.53 3.35 16.27
N ALA A 92 9.97 4.52 16.73
CA ALA A 92 11.06 5.29 16.12
C ALA A 92 12.37 4.49 15.90
N GLY A 93 12.61 3.45 16.72
CA GLY A 93 13.79 2.59 16.63
C GLY A 93 13.73 1.46 15.60
N ASN A 94 12.63 1.31 14.86
CA ASN A 94 12.50 0.22 13.89
C ASN A 94 13.45 0.41 12.70
N GLU A 95 14.21 -0.64 12.39
CA GLU A 95 15.07 -0.69 11.21
C GLU A 95 14.26 -1.04 9.96
N TRP A 96 14.53 -0.34 8.87
CA TRP A 96 13.96 -0.63 7.55
C TRP A 96 15.04 -1.00 6.55
N ARG A 97 14.71 -1.96 5.68
CA ARG A 97 15.63 -2.48 4.66
C ARG A 97 14.93 -2.64 3.34
N TYR A 98 15.71 -2.60 2.27
CA TYR A 98 15.25 -2.95 0.93
C TYR A 98 16.22 -3.92 0.26
N ALA A 99 15.70 -4.77 -0.62
CA ALA A 99 16.52 -5.62 -1.47
C ALA A 99 17.17 -4.78 -2.57
N THR A 100 18.51 -4.74 -2.63
CA THR A 100 19.24 -3.89 -3.59
C THR A 100 19.02 -4.30 -5.04
N ASP A 101 18.72 -5.58 -5.26
CA ASP A 101 18.47 -6.16 -6.58
C ASP A 101 16.95 -6.34 -6.85
N GLY A 102 16.11 -5.79 -5.96
CA GLY A 102 14.65 -5.88 -6.00
C GLY A 102 14.08 -7.19 -5.44
N TYR A 103 12.88 -7.11 -4.85
CA TYR A 103 12.19 -8.28 -4.29
C TYR A 103 11.80 -9.34 -5.33
N GLY A 104 11.81 -9.00 -6.63
CA GLY A 104 11.63 -9.98 -7.71
C GLY A 104 12.66 -11.12 -7.67
N GLN A 105 13.88 -10.88 -7.15
CA GLN A 105 14.88 -11.93 -6.98
C GLN A 105 14.47 -12.98 -5.94
N LEU A 106 13.77 -12.58 -4.88
CA LEU A 106 13.21 -13.53 -3.91
C LEU A 106 12.23 -14.47 -4.60
N LEU A 107 11.32 -13.92 -5.40
CA LEU A 107 10.29 -14.67 -6.10
C LEU A 107 10.90 -15.68 -7.08
N VAL A 108 11.92 -15.26 -7.84
CA VAL A 108 12.65 -16.14 -8.76
C VAL A 108 13.37 -17.27 -8.01
N GLN A 109 13.98 -16.99 -6.86
CA GLN A 109 14.63 -18.00 -6.04
C GLN A 109 13.62 -19.02 -5.48
N LEU A 110 12.49 -18.56 -4.96
CA LEU A 110 11.43 -19.43 -4.45
C LEU A 110 10.81 -20.28 -5.56
N GLN A 111 10.57 -19.70 -6.74
CA GLN A 111 10.06 -20.44 -7.90
C GLN A 111 11.05 -21.54 -8.33
N ARG A 112 12.34 -21.22 -8.44
CA ARG A 112 13.37 -22.20 -8.81
C ARG A 112 13.48 -23.34 -7.79
N GLN A 113 13.40 -23.02 -6.50
CA GLN A 113 13.40 -24.04 -5.44
C GLN A 113 12.20 -24.97 -5.58
N ALA A 114 10.99 -24.42 -5.74
CA ALA A 114 9.78 -25.22 -5.93
C ALA A 114 9.85 -26.10 -7.20
N GLN A 115 10.40 -25.56 -8.30
CA GLN A 115 10.60 -26.34 -9.53
C GLN A 115 11.60 -27.49 -9.34
N ALA A 116 12.68 -27.28 -8.58
CA ALA A 116 13.63 -28.33 -8.23
C ALA A 116 12.98 -29.45 -7.39
N ASP A 117 11.96 -29.10 -6.61
CA ASP A 117 11.15 -30.03 -5.81
C ASP A 117 9.97 -30.65 -6.60
N GLY A 118 9.89 -30.40 -7.91
CA GLY A 118 8.92 -31.03 -8.82
C GLY A 118 7.60 -30.27 -9.01
N VAL A 119 7.51 -29.01 -8.58
CA VAL A 119 6.31 -28.17 -8.80
C VAL A 119 6.24 -27.69 -10.25
N GLU A 120 5.10 -27.96 -10.90
CA GLU A 120 4.78 -27.43 -12.22
C GLU A 120 4.10 -26.05 -12.11
N PHE A 121 4.62 -25.06 -12.84
CA PHE A 121 4.04 -23.71 -12.91
C PHE A 121 3.31 -23.52 -14.24
N ARG A 122 2.03 -23.16 -14.18
CA ARG A 122 1.22 -22.74 -15.32
C ARG A 122 0.83 -21.28 -15.15
N LEU A 123 1.66 -20.39 -15.69
CA LEU A 123 1.43 -18.94 -15.65
C LEU A 123 0.42 -18.51 -16.72
N GLU A 124 -0.12 -17.30 -16.60
CA GLU A 124 -1.10 -16.74 -17.56
C GLU A 124 -2.42 -17.52 -17.65
N HIS A 125 -2.76 -18.27 -16.61
CA HIS A 125 -4.04 -18.98 -16.46
C HIS A 125 -4.87 -18.32 -15.35
N ARG A 126 -5.97 -17.67 -15.70
CA ARG A 126 -6.87 -17.05 -14.72
C ARG A 126 -7.95 -18.03 -14.30
N LEU A 127 -8.02 -18.35 -13.01
CA LEU A 127 -9.12 -19.15 -12.45
C LEU A 127 -10.46 -18.40 -12.62
N LEU A 128 -11.46 -19.11 -13.14
CA LEU A 128 -12.82 -18.60 -13.35
C LEU A 128 -13.79 -19.18 -12.34
N SER A 129 -13.71 -20.48 -12.09
CA SER A 129 -14.63 -21.18 -11.18
C SER A 129 -14.02 -22.44 -10.59
N VAL A 130 -14.57 -22.88 -9.46
CA VAL A 130 -14.25 -24.14 -8.80
C VAL A 130 -15.54 -24.87 -8.45
N GLU A 131 -15.59 -26.17 -8.72
CA GLU A 131 -16.73 -27.03 -8.40
C GLU A 131 -16.26 -28.29 -7.69
N LYS A 132 -17.04 -28.75 -6.70
CA LYS A 132 -16.77 -30.04 -6.04
C LYS A 132 -17.26 -31.19 -6.93
N SER A 133 -16.39 -32.15 -7.21
CA SER A 133 -16.68 -33.33 -8.03
C SER A 133 -16.27 -34.60 -7.27
N GLY A 134 -17.18 -35.13 -6.46
CA GLY A 134 -16.90 -36.29 -5.60
C GLY A 134 -15.83 -35.96 -4.55
N ALA A 135 -14.70 -36.67 -4.61
CA ALA A 135 -13.54 -36.45 -3.74
C ALA A 135 -12.58 -35.36 -4.25
N ASP A 136 -12.79 -34.88 -5.48
CA ASP A 136 -11.94 -33.91 -6.14
C ASP A 136 -12.65 -32.57 -6.32
N HIS A 137 -11.89 -31.60 -6.82
CA HIS A 137 -12.35 -30.31 -7.30
C HIS A 137 -12.06 -30.20 -8.80
N LEU A 138 -12.98 -29.60 -9.53
CA LEU A 138 -12.83 -29.25 -10.93
C LEU A 138 -12.66 -27.73 -11.03
N LEU A 139 -11.55 -27.29 -11.63
CA LEU A 139 -11.16 -25.90 -11.76
C LEU A 139 -11.23 -25.51 -13.23
N ALA A 140 -11.92 -24.42 -13.54
CA ALA A 140 -11.96 -23.83 -14.88
C ALA A 140 -11.02 -22.63 -14.97
N PHE A 141 -10.06 -22.67 -15.87
CA PHE A 141 -9.11 -21.58 -16.11
C PHE A 141 -9.32 -20.97 -17.49
N SER A 142 -9.21 -19.65 -17.61
CA SER A 142 -9.05 -18.97 -18.88
C SER A 142 -7.58 -18.78 -19.22
N HIS A 143 -7.20 -19.12 -20.45
CA HIS A 143 -5.87 -18.87 -21.00
C HIS A 143 -6.01 -18.49 -22.48
N HIS A 144 -5.53 -17.30 -22.85
CA HIS A 144 -5.65 -16.75 -24.21
C HIS A 144 -7.05 -16.82 -24.83
N GLY A 145 -8.10 -16.67 -24.01
CA GLY A 145 -9.50 -16.72 -24.44
C GLY A 145 -10.12 -18.12 -24.47
N GLU A 146 -9.34 -19.18 -24.27
CA GLU A 146 -9.82 -20.56 -24.15
C GLU A 146 -10.07 -20.94 -22.70
N VAL A 147 -10.99 -21.88 -22.47
CA VAL A 147 -11.26 -22.45 -21.14
C VAL A 147 -10.63 -23.83 -21.03
N GLN A 148 -9.78 -24.02 -20.02
CA GLN A 148 -9.13 -25.27 -19.71
C GLN A 148 -9.60 -25.80 -18.36
N MET A 149 -9.85 -27.11 -18.29
CA MET A 149 -10.33 -27.77 -17.08
C MET A 149 -9.20 -28.52 -16.40
N GLN A 150 -9.05 -28.35 -15.09
CA GLN A 150 -8.09 -29.08 -14.28
C GLN A 150 -8.77 -29.73 -13.09
N ARG A 151 -8.34 -30.94 -12.74
CA ARG A 151 -8.83 -31.66 -11.57
C ARG A 151 -7.77 -31.68 -10.48
N ALA A 152 -8.18 -31.41 -9.25
CA ALA A 152 -7.30 -31.46 -8.08
C ALA A 152 -8.04 -31.98 -6.85
N ARG A 153 -7.40 -32.86 -6.07
CA ARG A 153 -7.98 -33.38 -4.83
C ARG A 153 -7.98 -32.32 -3.72
N HIS A 154 -6.92 -31.53 -3.64
CA HIS A 154 -6.74 -30.47 -2.65
C HIS A 154 -6.48 -29.16 -3.38
N VAL A 155 -7.14 -28.09 -2.92
CA VAL A 155 -7.06 -26.75 -3.55
C VAL A 155 -6.76 -25.72 -2.47
N ILE A 156 -5.73 -24.91 -2.74
CA ILE A 156 -5.42 -23.72 -1.97
C ILE A 156 -5.56 -22.53 -2.91
N LEU A 157 -6.39 -21.57 -2.54
CA LEU A 157 -6.57 -20.30 -3.23
C LEU A 157 -5.69 -19.26 -2.53
N ALA A 158 -4.45 -19.12 -3.00
CA ALA A 158 -3.49 -18.13 -2.52
C ALA A 158 -3.66 -16.81 -3.28
N VAL A 159 -4.86 -16.22 -3.18
CA VAL A 159 -5.28 -14.98 -3.87
C VAL A 159 -6.01 -14.08 -2.88
N PRO A 160 -6.02 -12.76 -3.08
CA PRO A 160 -6.57 -11.85 -2.08
C PRO A 160 -8.11 -11.81 -2.09
N PRO A 161 -8.75 -11.23 -1.04
CA PRO A 161 -10.22 -11.14 -0.93
C PRO A 161 -10.95 -10.64 -2.19
N THR A 162 -10.43 -9.62 -2.87
CA THR A 162 -11.04 -9.08 -4.10
C THR A 162 -11.07 -10.11 -5.23
N ALA A 163 -10.04 -10.95 -5.35
CA ALA A 163 -10.01 -12.05 -6.32
C ALA A 163 -10.95 -13.19 -5.90
N MET A 164 -11.02 -13.50 -4.60
CA MET A 164 -11.95 -14.49 -4.04
C MET A 164 -13.42 -14.12 -4.30
N ALA A 165 -13.77 -12.85 -4.15
CA ALA A 165 -15.12 -12.34 -4.42
C ALA A 165 -15.55 -12.49 -5.90
N GLY A 166 -14.59 -12.63 -6.83
CA GLY A 166 -14.85 -12.90 -8.24
C GLY A 166 -15.12 -14.37 -8.59
N LEU A 167 -15.04 -15.28 -7.62
CA LEU A 167 -15.25 -16.71 -7.82
C LEU A 167 -16.65 -17.16 -7.35
N ASN A 168 -17.09 -18.32 -7.83
CA ASN A 168 -18.36 -18.96 -7.48
C ASN A 168 -18.30 -19.72 -6.13
N LEU A 169 -17.74 -19.08 -5.09
CA LEU A 169 -17.46 -19.71 -3.79
C LEU A 169 -18.10 -18.96 -2.61
N ASP A 170 -19.06 -18.08 -2.87
CA ASP A 170 -19.81 -17.33 -1.85
C ASP A 170 -18.89 -16.63 -0.82
N PHE A 171 -17.81 -16.02 -1.30
CA PHE A 171 -16.89 -15.27 -0.45
C PHE A 171 -17.47 -13.87 -0.12
N PRO A 172 -17.41 -13.39 1.14
CA PRO A 172 -16.80 -14.04 2.32
C PRO A 172 -17.75 -14.93 3.12
N SER A 173 -19.06 -14.92 2.86
CA SER A 173 -20.10 -15.48 3.74
C SER A 173 -19.97 -16.98 4.02
N ALA A 174 -19.49 -17.77 3.05
CA ALA A 174 -19.23 -19.20 3.22
C ALA A 174 -17.88 -19.51 3.90
N TRP A 175 -17.06 -18.50 4.20
CA TRP A 175 -15.68 -18.65 4.67
C TRP A 175 -15.47 -18.11 6.07
N SER A 176 -16.06 -16.95 6.37
CA SER A 176 -15.84 -16.25 7.63
C SER A 176 -16.93 -15.19 7.89
N PRO A 177 -17.14 -14.75 9.14
CA PRO A 177 -18.04 -13.63 9.44
C PRO A 177 -17.43 -12.25 9.13
N PHE A 178 -16.14 -12.18 8.83
CA PHE A 178 -15.40 -10.92 8.61
C PHE A 178 -15.74 -10.30 7.26
N GLN A 179 -15.70 -8.98 7.23
CA GLN A 179 -15.79 -8.19 6.01
C GLN A 179 -14.39 -7.74 5.58
N TYR A 180 -14.23 -7.52 4.28
CA TYR A 180 -12.95 -7.13 3.68
C TYR A 180 -13.15 -5.92 2.78
N ASP A 181 -12.14 -5.08 2.73
CA ASP A 181 -12.07 -3.95 1.82
C ASP A 181 -10.65 -3.78 1.27
N SER A 182 -10.49 -2.86 0.33
CA SER A 182 -9.24 -2.60 -0.35
C SER A 182 -9.06 -1.13 -0.68
N LEU A 183 -7.80 -0.68 -0.75
CA LEU A 183 -7.47 0.67 -1.21
C LEU A 183 -6.61 0.66 -2.46
N PRO A 184 -6.86 1.60 -3.40
CA PRO A 184 -6.00 1.78 -4.54
C PRO A 184 -4.68 2.41 -4.12
N LEU A 185 -3.59 2.00 -4.78
CA LEU A 185 -2.26 2.53 -4.60
C LEU A 185 -1.68 3.01 -5.93
N PHE A 186 -0.91 4.09 -5.91
CA PHE A 186 -0.22 4.59 -7.10
C PHE A 186 1.22 4.97 -6.78
N LYS A 187 2.17 4.47 -7.57
CA LYS A 187 3.57 4.92 -7.54
C LYS A 187 3.96 5.49 -8.89
N GLY A 188 4.54 6.68 -8.90
CA GLY A 188 5.18 7.28 -10.06
C GLY A 188 6.68 7.42 -9.82
N PHE A 189 7.49 7.00 -10.78
CA PHE A 189 8.95 7.08 -10.77
C PHE A 189 9.41 7.99 -11.90
N LEU A 190 10.37 8.87 -11.61
CA LEU A 190 10.90 9.86 -12.54
C LEU A 190 12.42 9.81 -12.51
N THR A 191 13.06 9.76 -13.67
CA THR A 191 14.50 9.95 -13.80
C THR A 191 14.82 11.28 -14.47
N PHE A 192 16.01 11.78 -14.21
CA PHE A 192 16.53 13.03 -14.73
C PHE A 192 17.95 12.80 -15.22
N GLU A 193 18.42 13.64 -16.15
CA GLU A 193 19.81 13.56 -16.64
C GLU A 193 20.83 13.76 -15.52
N LYS A 194 20.49 14.57 -14.52
CA LYS A 194 21.31 14.86 -13.33
C LYS A 194 20.45 14.77 -12.09
N SER A 195 21.04 14.31 -10.99
CA SER A 195 20.48 14.31 -9.64
C SER A 195 20.44 15.72 -9.02
N TRP A 196 19.72 16.64 -9.67
CA TRP A 196 19.64 18.06 -9.28
C TRP A 196 19.21 18.31 -7.83
N PHE A 197 18.48 17.38 -7.25
CA PHE A 197 18.02 17.43 -5.86
C PHE A 197 19.16 17.17 -4.84
N GLU A 198 20.33 16.67 -5.26
CA GLU A 198 21.56 16.64 -4.45
C GLU A 198 21.98 18.05 -4.02
N CYS A 199 21.92 19.01 -4.96
CA CYS A 199 22.23 20.42 -4.67
C CYS A 199 21.26 21.06 -3.67
N MET A 200 20.10 20.43 -3.45
CA MET A 200 19.10 20.85 -2.46
C MET A 200 19.23 20.07 -1.14
N GLY A 201 20.19 19.15 -1.04
CA GLY A 201 20.38 18.29 0.13
C GLY A 201 19.23 17.32 0.37
N LEU A 202 18.53 16.89 -0.69
CA LEU A 202 17.37 16.00 -0.61
C LEU A 202 17.71 14.53 -0.87
N THR A 203 18.94 14.19 -1.23
CA THR A 203 19.37 12.82 -1.51
C THR A 203 19.09 11.87 -0.35
N ASP A 204 18.43 10.75 -0.66
CA ASP A 204 17.98 9.74 0.29
C ASP A 204 17.07 10.32 1.39
N LYS A 205 16.31 11.37 1.05
CA LYS A 205 15.28 11.95 1.91
C LYS A 205 13.90 11.89 1.27
N MET A 206 12.89 12.18 2.08
CA MET A 206 11.50 12.26 1.65
C MET A 206 10.81 13.52 2.15
N LEU A 207 9.80 13.97 1.43
CA LEU A 207 9.01 15.15 1.74
C LEU A 207 7.52 14.77 1.73
N MET A 208 6.81 15.25 2.76
CA MET A 208 5.36 15.20 2.82
C MET A 208 4.81 16.49 2.19
N SER A 209 3.98 16.35 1.16
CA SER A 209 3.32 17.45 0.47
C SER A 209 1.82 17.45 0.77
N SER A 210 1.26 18.66 0.87
CA SER A 210 -0.19 18.86 0.97
C SER A 210 -0.90 18.81 -0.39
N ASN A 211 -0.18 18.65 -1.49
CA ASN A 211 -0.74 18.49 -2.82
C ASN A 211 -0.89 16.99 -3.21
N PRO A 212 -1.48 16.66 -4.36
CA PRO A 212 -1.77 15.27 -4.76
C PRO A 212 -0.54 14.34 -4.86
N LEU A 213 0.70 14.82 -4.85
CA LEU A 213 1.88 13.94 -4.78
C LEU A 213 2.02 13.24 -3.43
N ARG A 214 1.50 13.85 -2.35
CA ARG A 214 1.49 13.40 -0.95
C ARG A 214 2.85 13.03 -0.36
N LYS A 215 3.50 11.96 -0.82
CA LYS A 215 4.79 11.46 -0.33
C LYS A 215 5.78 11.45 -1.48
N ILE A 216 6.84 12.26 -1.39
CA ILE A 216 7.86 12.42 -2.44
C ILE A 216 9.20 11.93 -1.90
N TYR A 217 9.90 11.08 -2.64
CA TYR A 217 11.10 10.38 -2.23
C TYR A 217 12.22 10.62 -3.25
N PHE A 218 13.42 10.90 -2.76
CA PHE A 218 14.59 11.18 -3.59
C PHE A 218 15.63 10.08 -3.36
N LYS A 219 15.71 9.08 -4.23
CA LYS A 219 16.59 7.93 -4.01
C LYS A 219 17.95 8.15 -4.64
N SER A 220 18.98 8.28 -3.79
CA SER A 220 20.39 8.35 -4.19
C SER A 220 20.58 9.36 -5.33
N ASP A 221 21.40 9.05 -6.32
CA ASP A 221 21.57 9.82 -7.55
C ASP A 221 20.62 9.36 -8.69
N LYS A 222 19.67 8.47 -8.39
CA LYS A 222 19.02 7.62 -9.40
C LYS A 222 17.67 8.16 -9.88
N TYR A 223 16.74 8.40 -8.95
CA TYR A 223 15.36 8.72 -9.31
C TYR A 223 14.63 9.45 -8.19
N LEU A 224 13.54 10.11 -8.59
CA LEU A 224 12.48 10.59 -7.73
C LEU A 224 11.30 9.64 -7.81
N LEU A 225 10.62 9.43 -6.70
CA LEU A 225 9.42 8.61 -6.58
C LEU A 225 8.34 9.42 -5.86
N PHE A 226 7.08 9.29 -6.24
CA PHE A 226 5.97 9.67 -5.37
C PHE A 226 5.02 8.49 -5.16
N TYR A 227 4.44 8.43 -3.98
CA TYR A 227 3.58 7.32 -3.55
C TYR A 227 2.30 7.84 -2.92
N THR A 228 1.17 7.40 -3.46
CA THR A 228 -0.15 7.79 -2.99
C THR A 228 -1.07 6.59 -2.83
N ASP A 229 -2.13 6.81 -2.07
CA ASP A 229 -3.18 5.84 -1.79
C ASP A 229 -4.55 6.53 -1.94
N SER A 230 -5.62 5.73 -1.95
CA SER A 230 -7.01 6.22 -1.89
C SER A 230 -7.34 7.25 -2.99
N GLN A 231 -7.91 8.40 -2.63
CA GLN A 231 -8.33 9.44 -3.59
C GLN A 231 -7.16 10.00 -4.41
N SER A 232 -5.98 10.20 -3.80
CA SER A 232 -4.81 10.65 -4.56
C SER A 232 -4.31 9.59 -5.54
N ALA A 233 -4.45 8.29 -5.24
CA ALA A 233 -4.13 7.23 -6.21
C ALA A 233 -5.07 7.25 -7.43
N LEU A 234 -6.37 7.45 -7.19
CA LEU A 234 -7.37 7.59 -8.26
C LEU A 234 -7.14 8.86 -9.10
N TYR A 235 -6.80 9.98 -8.46
CA TYR A 235 -6.43 11.23 -9.16
C TYR A 235 -5.31 11.02 -10.18
N TRP A 236 -4.28 10.26 -9.81
CA TRP A 236 -3.16 9.98 -10.73
C TRP A 236 -3.55 8.97 -11.80
N ARG A 237 -4.38 7.98 -11.47
CA ARG A 237 -4.94 7.06 -12.47
C ARG A 237 -5.75 7.82 -13.52
N ASP A 238 -6.63 8.71 -13.11
CA ASP A 238 -7.46 9.53 -14.01
C ASP A 238 -6.59 10.46 -14.87
N SER A 239 -5.49 10.98 -14.29
CA SER A 239 -4.53 11.83 -15.01
C SER A 239 -3.82 11.06 -16.12
N VAL A 240 -3.45 9.80 -15.87
CA VAL A 240 -2.87 8.90 -16.87
C VAL A 240 -3.87 8.57 -17.98
N GLU A 241 -5.13 8.32 -17.64
CA GLU A 241 -6.18 8.00 -18.64
C GLU A 241 -6.50 9.19 -19.56
N GLN A 242 -6.27 10.42 -19.09
CA GLN A 242 -6.40 11.63 -19.90
C GLN A 242 -5.24 11.82 -20.90
N GLY A 243 -4.11 11.15 -20.68
CA GLY A 243 -2.94 11.20 -21.56
C GLY A 243 -1.64 11.45 -20.80
N GLU A 244 -0.55 10.88 -21.32
CA GLU A 244 0.78 10.93 -20.71
C GLU A 244 1.31 12.37 -20.53
N GLU A 245 1.08 13.24 -21.51
CA GLU A 245 1.48 14.65 -21.44
C GLU A 245 0.77 15.39 -20.29
N ILE A 246 -0.54 15.16 -20.11
CA ILE A 246 -1.34 15.77 -19.04
C ILE A 246 -0.87 15.26 -17.67
N TYR A 247 -0.58 13.96 -17.56
CA TYR A 247 -0.01 13.38 -16.36
C TYR A 247 1.33 14.05 -16.00
N LEU A 248 2.26 14.15 -16.94
CA LEU A 248 3.59 14.74 -16.70
C LEU A 248 3.53 16.24 -16.42
N GLU A 249 2.62 16.98 -17.04
CA GLU A 249 2.38 18.39 -16.74
C GLU A 249 1.89 18.56 -15.29
N ARG A 250 0.93 17.75 -14.86
CA ARG A 250 0.42 17.77 -13.47
C ARG A 250 1.51 17.39 -12.46
N VAL A 251 2.30 16.36 -12.75
CA VAL A 251 3.46 15.98 -11.93
C VAL A 251 4.44 17.14 -11.81
N ARG A 252 4.81 17.77 -12.92
CA ARG A 252 5.73 18.92 -12.92
C ARG A 252 5.20 20.06 -12.06
N ARG A 253 3.95 20.48 -12.29
CA ARG A 253 3.31 21.55 -11.52
C ARG A 253 3.34 21.26 -10.02
N HIS A 254 2.93 20.05 -9.62
CA HIS A 254 2.90 19.67 -8.21
C HIS A 254 4.31 19.54 -7.59
N LEU A 255 5.33 19.17 -8.37
CA LEU A 255 6.72 19.20 -7.91
C LEU A 255 7.23 20.63 -7.75
N GLU A 256 6.90 21.53 -8.67
CA GLU A 256 7.26 22.95 -8.59
C GLU A 256 6.60 23.65 -7.39
N GLU A 257 5.38 23.26 -7.04
CA GLU A 257 4.69 23.74 -5.84
C GLU A 257 5.30 23.19 -4.54
N ALA A 258 5.70 21.92 -4.53
CA ALA A 258 6.18 21.24 -3.32
C ALA A 258 7.66 21.53 -2.99
N LEU A 259 8.45 21.99 -3.97
CA LEU A 259 9.90 22.08 -3.84
C LEU A 259 10.41 23.53 -3.81
N PRO A 260 11.41 23.83 -2.98
CA PRO A 260 12.01 25.16 -2.91
C PRO A 260 12.98 25.38 -4.10
N LEU A 261 12.43 25.46 -5.32
CA LEU A 261 13.22 25.63 -6.54
C LEU A 261 13.84 27.03 -6.71
N ASN A 262 13.50 27.98 -5.83
CA ASN A 262 14.05 29.35 -5.80
C ASN A 262 13.92 30.08 -7.15
N GLY A 263 12.78 29.94 -7.81
CA GLY A 263 12.48 30.55 -9.11
C GLY A 263 13.13 29.86 -10.32
N LYS A 264 13.86 28.75 -10.13
CA LYS A 264 14.32 27.91 -11.24
C LYS A 264 13.21 26.95 -11.67
N PRO A 265 13.08 26.65 -12.99
CA PRO A 265 12.14 25.64 -13.45
C PRO A 265 12.57 24.24 -13.00
N LEU A 266 11.61 23.31 -12.89
CA LEU A 266 11.95 21.91 -12.70
C LEU A 266 12.77 21.40 -13.90
N PRO A 267 13.89 20.69 -13.68
CA PRO A 267 14.62 20.06 -14.78
C PRO A 267 13.75 19.10 -15.58
N PRO A 268 14.01 18.92 -16.89
CA PRO A 268 13.23 18.01 -17.72
C PRO A 268 13.26 16.57 -17.18
N ILE A 269 12.08 15.96 -17.08
CA ILE A 269 11.93 14.53 -16.79
C ILE A 269 12.47 13.77 -18.00
N GLN A 270 13.49 12.93 -17.78
CA GLN A 270 14.14 12.16 -18.84
C GLN A 270 13.35 10.90 -19.18
N SER A 271 12.89 10.19 -18.15
CA SER A 271 12.02 9.03 -18.30
C SER A 271 11.12 8.89 -17.08
N HIS A 272 10.04 8.14 -17.23
CA HIS A 272 9.16 7.84 -16.12
C HIS A 272 8.56 6.44 -16.26
N PHE A 273 8.11 5.91 -15.14
CA PHE A 273 7.31 4.70 -15.07
C PHE A 273 6.31 4.87 -13.93
N TYR A 274 5.11 4.35 -14.09
CA TYR A 274 4.12 4.35 -13.04
C TYR A 274 3.44 3.00 -12.91
N LYS A 275 2.88 2.75 -11.73
CA LYS A 275 2.01 1.60 -11.49
C LYS A 275 0.84 2.01 -10.61
N HIS A 276 -0.36 1.74 -11.12
CA HIS A 276 -1.59 1.78 -10.35
C HIS A 276 -2.00 0.37 -9.95
N TRP A 277 -2.42 0.21 -8.70
CA TRP A 277 -2.95 -1.02 -8.13
C TRP A 277 -4.36 -0.70 -7.64
N PRO A 278 -5.43 -1.13 -8.35
CA PRO A 278 -6.81 -0.86 -7.92
C PRO A 278 -7.12 -1.42 -6.53
N HIS A 279 -6.52 -2.57 -6.20
CA HIS A 279 -6.56 -3.23 -4.90
C HIS A 279 -5.11 -3.39 -4.42
N GLY A 280 -4.50 -2.29 -3.98
CA GLY A 280 -3.08 -2.27 -3.62
C GLY A 280 -2.81 -2.74 -2.20
N VAL A 281 -3.76 -2.52 -1.29
CA VAL A 281 -3.79 -3.10 0.05
C VAL A 281 -5.18 -3.64 0.31
N GLU A 282 -5.27 -4.83 0.90
CA GLU A 282 -6.53 -5.47 1.28
C GLU A 282 -6.48 -5.87 2.75
N PHE A 283 -7.58 -5.65 3.48
CA PHE A 283 -7.64 -5.83 4.93
C PHE A 283 -9.05 -6.23 5.37
N TYR A 284 -9.15 -6.82 6.55
CA TYR A 284 -10.42 -7.07 7.21
C TYR A 284 -10.83 -5.85 8.06
N LEU A 285 -12.14 -5.66 8.24
CA LEU A 285 -12.70 -4.44 8.82
C LEU A 285 -12.82 -4.47 10.35
N GLU A 286 -12.66 -5.63 10.97
CA GLU A 286 -12.89 -5.83 12.40
C GLU A 286 -11.56 -6.04 13.19
N PRO A 287 -10.70 -5.02 13.36
CA PRO A 287 -9.30 -5.17 13.81
C PRO A 287 -9.13 -5.84 15.18
N GLU A 288 -10.10 -5.67 16.09
CA GLU A 288 -10.07 -6.22 17.45
C GLU A 288 -10.46 -7.71 17.51
N ALA A 289 -11.10 -8.23 16.45
CA ALA A 289 -11.53 -9.61 16.41
C ALA A 289 -10.40 -10.54 15.98
N LYS A 290 -10.30 -11.70 16.64
CA LYS A 290 -9.26 -12.69 16.36
C LYS A 290 -9.52 -13.37 15.01
N HIS A 291 -8.87 -12.86 13.97
CA HIS A 291 -8.93 -13.42 12.63
C HIS A 291 -8.01 -14.65 12.48
N PRO A 292 -8.48 -15.78 11.91
CA PRO A 292 -7.60 -16.91 11.57
C PRO A 292 -6.69 -16.57 10.38
N ALA A 293 -5.43 -16.99 10.40
CA ALA A 293 -4.45 -16.65 9.35
C ALA A 293 -4.74 -17.28 7.97
N ALA A 294 -5.66 -18.24 7.90
CA ALA A 294 -6.17 -18.86 6.68
C ALA A 294 -7.62 -19.29 6.90
N LEU A 295 -8.39 -19.39 5.82
CA LEU A 295 -9.81 -19.75 5.86
C LEU A 295 -10.04 -21.11 5.20
N VAL A 296 -11.10 -21.79 5.62
CA VAL A 296 -11.49 -23.10 5.06
C VAL A 296 -12.97 -23.07 4.68
N HIS A 297 -13.25 -23.30 3.40
CA HIS A 297 -14.61 -23.44 2.90
C HIS A 297 -15.19 -24.81 3.28
N PRO A 298 -16.52 -24.96 3.47
CA PRO A 298 -17.16 -26.25 3.73
C PRO A 298 -16.86 -27.37 2.72
N SER A 299 -16.47 -27.03 1.49
CA SER A 299 -16.04 -28.02 0.50
C SER A 299 -14.63 -28.59 0.74
N GLY A 300 -13.84 -27.97 1.62
CA GLY A 300 -12.46 -28.34 1.94
C GLY A 300 -11.38 -27.52 1.21
N ILE A 301 -11.77 -26.44 0.51
CA ILE A 301 -10.84 -25.50 -0.13
C ILE A 301 -10.25 -24.58 0.95
N ILE A 302 -8.95 -24.30 0.88
CA ILE A 302 -8.26 -23.36 1.78
C ILE A 302 -8.05 -22.03 1.06
N ALA A 303 -8.30 -20.90 1.72
CA ALA A 303 -7.90 -19.58 1.24
C ALA A 303 -6.74 -19.04 2.07
N CYS A 304 -5.78 -18.42 1.41
CA CYS A 304 -4.56 -17.87 2.00
C CYS A 304 -4.28 -16.48 1.43
N SER A 305 -4.20 -15.48 2.29
CA SER A 305 -3.91 -14.09 1.93
C SER A 305 -3.30 -13.38 3.14
N ASP A 306 -2.45 -12.39 2.89
CA ASP A 306 -1.95 -11.47 3.93
C ASP A 306 -3.12 -10.74 4.64
N ALA A 307 -4.19 -10.46 3.89
CA ALA A 307 -5.42 -9.81 4.38
C ALA A 307 -6.14 -10.58 5.49
N TYR A 308 -5.79 -11.86 5.73
CA TYR A 308 -6.35 -12.67 6.82
C TYR A 308 -5.50 -12.62 8.10
N THR A 309 -4.44 -11.82 8.09
CA THR A 309 -3.44 -11.78 9.17
C THR A 309 -3.38 -10.41 9.84
N SER A 310 -2.74 -10.33 10.99
CA SER A 310 -2.42 -9.07 11.68
C SER A 310 -1.39 -8.19 10.93
N HIS A 311 -0.89 -8.67 9.79
CA HIS A 311 0.05 -8.02 8.88
C HIS A 311 -0.57 -7.81 7.49
N CYS A 312 -1.88 -7.55 7.40
CA CYS A 312 -2.51 -7.19 6.14
C CYS A 312 -1.81 -5.99 5.47
N GLY A 313 -1.51 -6.08 4.17
CA GLY A 313 -0.87 -5.02 3.40
C GLY A 313 0.65 -4.89 3.53
N TRP A 314 1.32 -5.86 4.16
CA TRP A 314 2.78 -5.90 4.32
C TRP A 314 3.49 -6.74 3.27
#